data_AF-A0A2G1X0E1-F1
#
_entry.id   AF-A0A2G1X0E1-F1
#
_cell.length_a   1.000
_cell.length_b   1.000
_cell.length_c   1.000
_cell.angle_alpha   90.00
_cell.angle_beta   90.00
_cell.angle_gamma   90.00
#
_symmetry.space_group_name_H-M   'P 1'
#
loop_
_entity.id
_entity.type
_entity.pdbx_description
1 polymer ?
#
loop_
_entity_poly.entity_id
_entity_poly.type
_entity_poly.pdbx_seq_one_letter_code
_entity_poly.pdbx_strand_id
1 'polypeptide(L)'
;MELTDDIGISSLIVPNKFMKASYGETLRNKISGEKKLLSIVDFGDYQIFDGVSTYTCILSVSSQRTDNATFATADSDRLKEIEKNTVEQESLENTTWNTIVGPEGELLTHLLSEFPNLGDLSQEIYQGVITGGDDHFILNKIDEGSDLVTVERRDNGEQHQIEKQILRPFSKGADVRRYSFQNDDKVLFYPYSGDKQDSSLIPENGLKENYPKAYEYLSEYRESLKSRGSSSMNYPSWYSLWNPRSGWKFEEKKIVTPVIAESGRFAYDDSEMYFNGSGGGGGGAYGIILSETDYSERAIAGILNSNVSDFVIRHTSSQFQGGFYAYNRQYIKEIPIPERKNSLEQSVPRESIGGNDSPSEVLDQLVQGSERSRRKRYSLNLNLLDYLGVYNSSQTLGDIGLIQPPENAADSVLQSTAEQRPNLRVGKGEVIRQSSSTVEIYLTARYKPDDEDAHETDQWGYTETEYLPAFRITDLTEREADLIEHFVPVAVDEAGGFANFRETATKTNSLIDRLKTIEVPDVDDVADDLENYLATKERAEELDAKIEQTDALIDEIVYELYGLTDEEIEIVEEAVSD
;
A
#
# COMPACT_ATOMS: atom_id res chain seq x y z
N MET A 1 -29.70 5.99 -26.04
CA MET A 1 -30.98 5.59 -25.43
C MET A 1 -32.13 6.46 -25.89
N GLU A 2 -32.20 7.75 -25.57
CA GLU A 2 -33.32 8.61 -26.02
C GLU A 2 -33.22 9.07 -27.48
N LEU A 3 -32.01 9.05 -28.05
CA LEU A 3 -31.72 9.46 -29.42
C LEU A 3 -31.55 8.30 -30.40
N THR A 4 -31.78 7.05 -29.95
CA THR A 4 -31.63 5.84 -30.76
C THR A 4 -32.98 5.37 -31.28
N ASP A 5 -33.02 4.93 -32.54
CA ASP A 5 -34.19 4.30 -33.14
C ASP A 5 -34.57 2.99 -32.41
N ASP A 6 -35.79 2.49 -32.61
CA ASP A 6 -36.40 1.36 -31.87
C ASP A 6 -35.59 0.04 -31.89
N ILE A 7 -34.64 -0.11 -32.82
CA ILE A 7 -33.74 -1.28 -32.96
C ILE A 7 -32.25 -0.90 -32.88
N GLY A 8 -31.93 0.31 -32.40
CA GLY A 8 -30.57 0.84 -32.37
C GLY A 8 -29.73 0.28 -31.22
N ILE A 9 -28.45 0.05 -31.50
CA ILE A 9 -27.41 -0.25 -30.50
C ILE A 9 -26.50 0.97 -30.40
N SER A 10 -26.13 1.37 -29.18
CA SER A 10 -25.11 2.40 -28.92
C SER A 10 -23.96 1.79 -28.14
N SER A 11 -22.74 1.98 -28.65
CA SER A 11 -21.51 1.59 -27.97
C SER A 11 -20.66 2.83 -27.69
N LEU A 12 -20.23 2.99 -26.44
CA LEU A 12 -19.52 4.16 -25.95
C LEU A 12 -18.31 3.72 -25.13
N ILE A 13 -17.20 4.45 -25.26
CA ILE A 13 -16.07 4.33 -24.34
C ILE A 13 -16.31 5.32 -23.21
N VAL A 14 -16.39 4.82 -21.98
CA VAL A 14 -16.72 5.62 -20.79
C VAL A 14 -15.79 5.26 -19.63
N PRO A 15 -15.61 6.14 -18.62
CA PRO A 15 -14.85 5.79 -17.43
C PRO A 15 -15.50 4.61 -16.68
N ASN A 16 -14.78 3.53 -16.39
CA ASN A 16 -15.36 2.29 -15.84
C ASN A 16 -15.90 2.46 -14.40
N LYS A 17 -15.42 3.47 -13.67
CA LYS A 17 -15.81 3.76 -12.27
C LYS A 17 -17.32 3.87 -12.03
N PHE A 18 -18.14 4.19 -13.05
CA PHE A 18 -19.60 4.21 -12.89
C PHE A 18 -20.19 2.84 -12.54
N MET A 19 -19.49 1.73 -12.77
CA MET A 19 -19.96 0.37 -12.48
C MET A 19 -20.01 0.10 -10.97
N LYS A 20 -19.10 0.73 -10.19
CA LYS A 20 -18.94 0.50 -8.75
C LYS A 20 -19.21 1.73 -7.88
N ALA A 21 -18.90 2.94 -8.36
CA ALA A 21 -19.05 4.15 -7.56
C ALA A 21 -20.52 4.59 -7.39
N SER A 22 -20.81 5.25 -6.26
CA SER A 22 -22.14 5.79 -5.93
C SER A 22 -22.69 6.77 -6.97
N TYR A 23 -21.86 7.62 -7.58
CA TYR A 23 -22.31 8.56 -8.61
C TYR A 23 -22.89 7.87 -9.86
N GLY A 24 -22.54 6.60 -10.09
CA GLY A 24 -23.02 5.80 -11.23
C GLY A 24 -24.35 5.09 -10.98
N GLU A 25 -24.85 5.06 -9.75
CA GLU A 25 -26.02 4.27 -9.33
C GLU A 25 -27.27 4.57 -10.16
N THR A 26 -27.58 5.85 -10.37
CA THR A 26 -28.75 6.25 -11.17
C THR A 26 -28.66 5.78 -12.63
N LEU A 27 -27.45 5.76 -13.20
CA LEU A 27 -27.23 5.28 -14.56
C LEU A 27 -27.40 3.75 -14.63
N ARG A 28 -26.81 3.02 -13.68
CA ARG A 28 -26.93 1.56 -13.59
C ARG A 28 -28.39 1.15 -13.47
N ASN A 29 -29.12 1.72 -12.51
CA ASN A 29 -30.54 1.40 -12.27
C ASN A 29 -31.42 1.70 -13.49
N LYS A 30 -31.14 2.78 -14.22
CA LYS A 30 -31.87 3.09 -15.47
C LYS A 30 -31.63 2.02 -16.54
N ILE A 31 -30.37 1.60 -16.74
CA ILE A 31 -30.04 0.64 -17.78
C ILE A 31 -30.53 -0.77 -17.43
N SER A 32 -30.28 -1.26 -16.20
CA SER A 32 -30.67 -2.61 -15.78
C SER A 32 -32.18 -2.73 -15.58
N GLY A 33 -32.84 -1.76 -14.95
CA GLY A 33 -34.31 -1.78 -14.76
C GLY A 33 -35.10 -1.69 -16.08
N GLU A 34 -34.54 -1.05 -17.11
CA GLU A 34 -35.11 -1.08 -18.46
C GLU A 34 -34.71 -2.33 -19.27
N LYS A 35 -33.81 -3.18 -18.74
CA LYS A 35 -33.21 -4.36 -19.38
C LYS A 35 -32.53 -4.05 -20.72
N LYS A 36 -31.73 -2.98 -20.74
CA LYS A 36 -31.12 -2.43 -21.96
C LYS A 36 -29.61 -2.67 -22.08
N LEU A 37 -28.97 -3.30 -21.09
CA LEU A 37 -27.54 -3.61 -21.17
C LEU A 37 -27.31 -4.74 -22.17
N LEU A 38 -26.48 -4.50 -23.19
CA LEU A 38 -26.07 -5.52 -24.14
C LEU A 38 -24.74 -6.13 -23.73
N SER A 39 -23.72 -5.28 -23.53
CA SER A 39 -22.40 -5.76 -23.10
C SER A 39 -21.54 -4.70 -22.44
N ILE A 40 -20.61 -5.14 -21.62
CA ILE A 40 -19.49 -4.37 -21.08
C ILE A 40 -18.18 -5.11 -21.36
N VAL A 41 -17.19 -4.37 -21.87
CA VAL A 41 -15.80 -4.80 -21.89
C VAL A 41 -15.01 -3.86 -21.00
N ASP A 42 -14.61 -4.32 -19.82
CA ASP A 42 -13.85 -3.55 -18.85
C ASP A 42 -12.34 -3.74 -19.08
N PHE A 43 -11.59 -2.64 -19.09
CA PHE A 43 -10.14 -2.70 -19.24
C PHE A 43 -9.39 -2.70 -17.90
N GLY A 44 -10.12 -2.77 -16.77
CA GLY A 44 -9.49 -2.79 -15.45
C GLY A 44 -8.64 -1.56 -15.21
N ASP A 45 -7.36 -1.75 -14.91
CA ASP A 45 -6.35 -0.69 -14.77
C ASP A 45 -5.49 -0.45 -16.04
N TYR A 46 -5.71 -1.23 -17.11
CA TYR A 46 -5.01 -1.08 -18.38
C TYR A 46 -5.28 0.29 -19.03
N GLN A 47 -4.20 1.03 -19.31
CA GLN A 47 -4.27 2.36 -19.90
C GLN A 47 -4.31 2.29 -21.44
N ILE A 48 -5.49 2.45 -22.03
CA ILE A 48 -5.66 2.47 -23.49
C ILE A 48 -5.23 3.80 -24.12
N PHE A 49 -5.39 4.90 -23.39
CA PHE A 49 -5.19 6.25 -23.91
C PHE A 49 -3.93 6.88 -23.32
N ASP A 50 -2.94 7.10 -24.18
CA ASP A 50 -1.70 7.77 -23.80
C ASP A 50 -1.96 9.14 -23.16
N GLY A 51 -1.34 9.36 -21.99
CA GLY A 51 -1.42 10.62 -21.26
C GLY A 51 -2.73 10.87 -20.51
N VAL A 52 -3.64 9.88 -20.43
CA VAL A 52 -4.90 9.99 -19.69
C VAL A 52 -4.96 8.91 -18.62
N SER A 53 -5.00 9.27 -17.34
CA SER A 53 -5.05 8.33 -16.20
C SER A 53 -6.44 7.76 -15.88
N THR A 54 -7.37 7.84 -16.83
CA THR A 54 -8.76 7.42 -16.60
C THR A 54 -8.97 6.00 -17.07
N TYR A 55 -9.33 5.10 -16.14
CA TYR A 55 -9.75 3.73 -16.44
C TYR A 55 -11.07 3.72 -17.21
N THR A 56 -11.15 2.95 -18.30
CA THR A 56 -12.28 2.98 -19.24
C THR A 56 -12.87 1.60 -19.48
N CYS A 57 -14.09 1.57 -19.98
CA CYS A 57 -14.75 0.37 -20.49
C CYS A 57 -15.53 0.70 -21.77
N ILE A 58 -15.84 -0.32 -22.57
CA ILE A 58 -16.80 -0.23 -23.68
C ILE A 58 -18.17 -0.63 -23.15
N LEU A 59 -19.08 0.33 -23.02
CA LEU A 59 -20.47 0.11 -22.67
C LEU A 59 -21.32 0.04 -23.94
N SER A 60 -22.00 -1.09 -24.15
CA SER A 60 -22.97 -1.27 -25.23
C SER A 60 -24.38 -1.43 -24.67
N VAL A 61 -25.30 -0.59 -25.14
CA VAL A 61 -26.72 -0.59 -24.75
C VAL A 61 -27.61 -0.77 -25.97
N SER A 62 -28.67 -1.57 -25.80
CA SER A 62 -29.70 -1.80 -26.81
C SER A 62 -30.92 -0.92 -26.54
N SER A 63 -31.58 -0.47 -27.61
CA SER A 63 -32.90 0.18 -27.49
C SER A 63 -34.00 -0.83 -27.19
N GLN A 64 -33.77 -2.11 -27.50
CA GLN A 64 -34.65 -3.22 -27.16
C GLN A 64 -34.29 -3.84 -25.82
N ARG A 65 -35.30 -4.47 -25.20
CA ARG A 65 -35.08 -5.30 -24.02
C ARG A 65 -34.24 -6.52 -24.36
N THR A 66 -33.38 -6.89 -23.42
CA THR A 66 -32.45 -8.02 -23.50
C THR A 66 -32.54 -8.77 -22.19
N ASP A 67 -32.67 -10.10 -22.21
CA ASP A 67 -32.77 -10.85 -20.93
C ASP A 67 -31.41 -11.03 -20.27
N ASN A 68 -30.35 -11.05 -21.08
CA ASN A 68 -28.97 -11.24 -20.64
C ASN A 68 -28.06 -10.12 -21.13
N ALA A 69 -27.01 -9.85 -20.36
CA ALA A 69 -25.91 -8.96 -20.70
C ALA A 69 -24.59 -9.74 -20.76
N THR A 70 -23.67 -9.33 -21.64
CA THR A 70 -22.34 -9.95 -21.75
C THR A 70 -21.27 -9.08 -21.08
N PHE A 71 -20.47 -9.67 -20.19
CA PHE A 71 -19.32 -9.03 -19.56
C PHE A 71 -18.02 -9.69 -20.02
N ALA A 72 -16.97 -8.88 -20.16
CA ALA A 72 -15.62 -9.34 -20.42
C ALA A 72 -14.63 -8.39 -19.77
N THR A 73 -13.48 -8.91 -19.35
CA THR A 73 -12.32 -8.13 -18.90
C THR A 73 -11.24 -8.23 -19.97
N ALA A 74 -10.53 -7.14 -20.23
CA ALA A 74 -9.42 -7.09 -21.17
C ALA A 74 -8.23 -6.38 -20.53
N ASP A 75 -7.11 -7.08 -20.45
CA ASP A 75 -5.81 -6.60 -19.97
C ASP A 75 -4.91 -6.06 -21.09
N SER A 76 -5.42 -6.00 -22.32
CA SER A 76 -4.70 -5.60 -23.50
C SER A 76 -5.61 -4.95 -24.55
N ASP A 77 -5.01 -4.35 -25.58
CA ASP A 77 -5.72 -3.85 -26.75
C ASP A 77 -6.27 -4.97 -27.68
N ARG A 78 -6.01 -6.25 -27.35
CA ARG A 78 -6.36 -7.41 -28.18
C ARG A 78 -7.67 -8.08 -27.75
N LEU A 79 -8.80 -7.50 -28.15
CA LEU A 79 -10.14 -7.99 -27.80
C LEU A 79 -10.60 -9.34 -28.42
N LYS A 80 -9.74 -10.05 -29.17
CA LYS A 80 -10.16 -11.26 -29.91
C LYS A 80 -10.24 -12.52 -29.05
N GLU A 81 -9.47 -12.58 -27.98
CA GLU A 81 -9.30 -13.77 -27.13
C GLU A 81 -9.83 -13.56 -25.71
N ILE A 82 -10.68 -12.54 -25.51
CA ILE A 82 -11.25 -12.26 -24.19
C ILE A 82 -12.36 -13.25 -23.85
N GLU A 83 -12.31 -13.76 -22.63
CA GLU A 83 -13.39 -14.58 -22.08
C GLU A 83 -14.65 -13.74 -21.88
N LYS A 84 -15.80 -14.35 -22.17
CA LYS A 84 -17.10 -13.66 -22.17
C LYS A 84 -18.07 -14.38 -21.28
N ASN A 85 -18.58 -13.62 -20.33
CA ASN A 85 -19.52 -14.07 -19.32
C ASN A 85 -20.89 -13.52 -19.62
N THR A 86 -21.93 -14.32 -19.38
CA THR A 86 -23.32 -13.92 -19.61
C THR A 86 -24.05 -13.89 -18.29
N VAL A 87 -24.70 -12.77 -17.99
CA VAL A 87 -25.41 -12.53 -16.73
C VAL A 87 -26.85 -12.16 -17.04
N GLU A 88 -27.79 -12.71 -16.27
CA GLU A 88 -29.20 -12.30 -16.33
C GLU A 88 -29.35 -10.86 -15.86
N GLN A 89 -30.03 -9.99 -16.62
CA GLN A 89 -30.11 -8.58 -16.26
C GLN A 89 -30.86 -8.31 -14.94
N GLU A 90 -31.68 -9.24 -14.48
CA GLU A 90 -32.38 -9.12 -13.19
C GLU A 90 -31.40 -9.09 -12.01
N SER A 91 -30.25 -9.76 -12.09
CA SER A 91 -29.23 -9.73 -11.04
C SER A 91 -28.44 -8.41 -11.00
N LEU A 92 -28.58 -7.58 -12.03
CA LEU A 92 -27.91 -6.27 -12.16
C LEU A 92 -28.77 -5.10 -11.66
N GLU A 93 -29.99 -5.37 -11.19
CA GLU A 93 -30.90 -4.35 -10.66
C GLU A 93 -30.49 -3.95 -9.24
N ASN A 94 -30.30 -2.64 -9.01
CA ASN A 94 -29.93 -2.07 -7.70
C ASN A 94 -28.58 -2.55 -7.13
N THR A 95 -27.69 -3.08 -7.97
CA THR A 95 -26.38 -3.57 -7.56
C THR A 95 -25.24 -2.76 -8.20
N THR A 96 -24.02 -2.94 -7.70
CA THR A 96 -22.82 -2.65 -8.49
C THR A 96 -22.72 -3.68 -9.60
N TRP A 97 -22.26 -3.25 -10.77
CA TRP A 97 -22.07 -4.19 -11.87
C TRP A 97 -20.71 -4.86 -11.71
N ASN A 98 -20.71 -6.07 -11.17
CA ASN A 98 -19.54 -6.93 -11.12
C ASN A 98 -19.53 -7.79 -12.39
N THR A 99 -18.37 -7.87 -13.03
CA THR A 99 -18.16 -8.63 -14.27
C THR A 99 -17.86 -10.11 -13.99
N ILE A 100 -17.79 -10.47 -12.70
CA ILE A 100 -17.31 -11.75 -12.18
C ILE A 100 -18.49 -12.71 -12.08
N VAL A 101 -18.32 -13.91 -12.62
CA VAL A 101 -19.33 -14.96 -12.70
C VAL A 101 -18.69 -16.31 -12.39
N GLY A 102 -19.50 -17.36 -12.29
CA GLY A 102 -19.00 -18.68 -11.93
C GLY A 102 -18.74 -18.80 -10.42
N PRO A 103 -17.91 -19.76 -9.99
CA PRO A 103 -17.70 -20.05 -8.57
C PRO A 103 -17.31 -18.82 -7.73
N GLU A 104 -16.43 -17.97 -8.27
CA GLU A 104 -15.99 -16.72 -7.63
C GLU A 104 -17.14 -15.73 -7.40
N GLY A 105 -18.00 -15.54 -8.42
CA GLY A 105 -19.16 -14.66 -8.32
C GLY A 105 -20.27 -15.22 -7.40
N GLU A 106 -20.44 -16.54 -7.39
CA GLU A 106 -21.35 -17.24 -6.48
C GLU A 106 -20.90 -17.06 -5.02
N LEU A 107 -19.61 -17.25 -4.74
CA LEU A 107 -19.01 -17.05 -3.42
C LEU A 107 -19.16 -15.60 -2.96
N LEU A 108 -18.84 -14.61 -3.81
CA LEU A 108 -19.01 -13.21 -3.47
C LEU A 108 -20.47 -12.88 -3.12
N THR A 109 -21.42 -13.41 -3.90
CA THR A 109 -22.86 -13.20 -3.65
C THR A 109 -23.29 -13.83 -2.34
N HIS A 110 -22.78 -15.03 -2.03
CA HIS A 110 -23.00 -15.72 -0.77
C HIS A 110 -22.52 -14.87 0.42
N LEU A 111 -21.25 -14.44 0.40
CA LEU A 111 -20.64 -13.60 1.43
C LEU A 111 -21.41 -12.29 1.67
N LEU A 112 -21.84 -11.60 0.61
CA LEU A 112 -22.55 -10.33 0.74
C LEU A 112 -24.01 -10.47 1.21
N SER A 113 -24.61 -11.65 1.09
CA SER A 113 -26.03 -11.87 1.41
C SER A 113 -26.27 -12.59 2.72
N GLU A 114 -25.34 -13.43 3.16
CA GLU A 114 -25.48 -14.22 4.39
C GLU A 114 -25.07 -13.43 5.65
N PHE A 115 -24.12 -12.50 5.52
CA PHE A 115 -23.50 -11.83 6.67
C PHE A 115 -23.91 -10.36 6.80
N PRO A 116 -24.01 -9.82 8.04
CA PRO A 116 -24.14 -8.38 8.24
C PRO A 116 -22.90 -7.66 7.74
N ASN A 117 -23.08 -6.45 7.21
CA ASN A 117 -21.95 -5.64 6.75
C ASN A 117 -21.34 -4.83 7.90
N LEU A 118 -20.09 -4.40 7.71
CA LEU A 118 -19.36 -3.57 8.67
C LEU A 118 -20.10 -2.26 9.01
N GLY A 119 -20.84 -1.71 8.05
CA GLY A 119 -21.67 -0.52 8.23
C GLY A 119 -22.72 -0.70 9.33
N ASP A 120 -23.38 -1.86 9.40
CA ASP A 120 -24.37 -2.19 10.42
C ASP A 120 -23.74 -2.37 11.81
N LEU A 121 -22.48 -2.78 11.86
CA LEU A 121 -21.70 -2.94 13.09
C LEU A 121 -20.96 -1.65 13.51
N SER A 122 -21.04 -0.58 12.73
CA SER A 122 -20.34 0.67 12.98
C SER A 122 -21.28 1.74 13.53
N GLN A 123 -20.92 2.33 14.68
CA GLN A 123 -21.55 3.56 15.14
C GLN A 123 -21.22 4.70 14.17
N GLU A 124 -19.95 4.76 13.74
CA GLU A 124 -19.51 5.76 12.78
C GLU A 124 -18.34 5.27 11.92
N ILE A 125 -18.44 5.52 10.61
CA ILE A 125 -17.31 5.46 9.68
C ILE A 125 -17.07 6.88 9.18
N TYR A 126 -15.96 7.48 9.57
CA TYR A 126 -15.68 8.90 9.34
C TYR A 126 -14.33 9.12 8.69
N GLN A 127 -14.24 10.19 7.91
CA GLN A 127 -13.00 10.64 7.30
C GLN A 127 -12.20 11.49 8.29
N GLY A 128 -10.87 11.40 8.24
CA GLY A 128 -9.96 12.22 9.06
C GLY A 128 -10.04 13.74 8.83
N VAL A 129 -9.15 14.47 9.50
CA VAL A 129 -9.08 15.93 9.44
C VAL A 129 -8.61 16.41 8.07
N ILE A 130 -9.17 17.50 7.55
CA ILE A 130 -8.67 18.15 6.34
C ILE A 130 -8.22 19.56 6.70
N THR A 131 -6.91 19.78 6.68
CA THR A 131 -6.33 21.02 7.20
C THR A 131 -6.57 22.21 6.24
N GLY A 132 -6.47 21.95 4.94
CA GLY A 132 -6.45 22.99 3.90
C GLY A 132 -5.11 23.72 3.76
N GLY A 133 -4.08 23.31 4.52
CA GLY A 133 -2.74 23.89 4.53
C GLY A 133 -1.77 23.01 5.30
N ASP A 134 -1.54 21.79 4.81
CA ASP A 134 -0.87 20.71 5.54
C ASP A 134 0.51 21.11 6.11
N ASP A 135 1.28 21.93 5.42
CA ASP A 135 2.64 22.35 5.85
C ASP A 135 2.66 23.34 7.02
N HIS A 136 1.48 23.86 7.40
CA HIS A 136 1.30 24.72 8.58
C HIS A 136 0.70 23.98 9.77
N PHE A 137 0.04 22.85 9.53
CA PHE A 137 -0.73 22.15 10.55
C PHE A 137 -0.20 20.75 10.87
N ILE A 138 0.55 20.12 9.97
CA ILE A 138 1.15 18.80 10.18
C ILE A 138 2.66 18.96 10.26
N LEU A 139 3.21 18.80 11.46
CA LEU A 139 4.59 19.09 11.79
C LEU A 139 5.30 17.82 12.26
N ASN A 140 6.62 17.76 12.06
CA ASN A 140 7.44 16.67 12.61
C ASN A 140 7.80 17.01 14.06
N LYS A 141 7.67 16.06 14.98
CA LYS A 141 8.08 16.20 16.37
C LYS A 141 9.57 15.88 16.49
N ILE A 142 10.36 16.82 17.00
CA ILE A 142 11.80 16.65 17.18
C ILE A 142 12.12 16.31 18.63
N ASP A 143 11.52 17.03 19.57
CA ASP A 143 11.73 16.85 21.01
C ASP A 143 10.49 17.26 21.80
N GLU A 144 10.28 16.63 22.96
CA GLU A 144 9.10 16.82 23.80
C GLU A 144 9.51 17.15 25.24
N GLY A 145 9.30 18.42 25.63
CA GLY A 145 9.45 18.89 27.00
C GLY A 145 8.18 18.70 27.83
N SER A 146 8.15 19.29 29.04
CA SER A 146 6.97 19.21 29.92
C SER A 146 5.74 19.91 29.34
N ASP A 147 5.92 21.11 28.82
CA ASP A 147 4.84 22.01 28.38
C ASP A 147 4.98 22.44 26.91
N LEU A 148 6.18 22.33 26.34
CA LEU A 148 6.50 22.72 24.98
C LEU A 148 7.03 21.54 24.19
N VAL A 149 6.71 21.50 22.90
CA VAL A 149 7.20 20.54 21.92
C VAL A 149 8.00 21.30 20.88
N THR A 150 9.21 20.83 20.59
CA THR A 150 10.00 21.34 19.46
C THR A 150 9.54 20.59 18.21
N VAL A 151 9.04 21.36 17.25
CA VAL A 151 8.47 20.86 16.01
C VAL A 151 9.20 21.44 14.81
N GLU A 152 9.23 20.69 13.72
CA GLU A 152 9.84 21.08 12.46
C GLU A 152 8.80 21.10 11.33
N ARG A 153 8.86 22.16 10.51
CA ARG A 153 8.06 22.27 9.30
C ARG A 153 8.65 21.42 8.17
N ARG A 154 7.78 20.70 7.46
CA ARG A 154 8.20 19.72 6.45
C ARG A 154 8.65 20.33 5.13
N ASP A 155 8.19 21.54 4.81
CA ASP A 155 8.49 22.21 3.54
C ASP A 155 9.82 22.96 3.56
N ASN A 156 10.28 23.42 4.74
CA ASN A 156 11.49 24.24 4.85
C ASN A 156 12.45 23.87 6.00
N GLY A 157 12.09 22.91 6.87
CA GLY A 157 12.93 22.50 8.01
C GLY A 157 13.01 23.52 9.15
N GLU A 158 12.15 24.55 9.16
CA GLU A 158 12.15 25.53 10.24
C GLU A 158 11.62 24.94 11.54
N GLN A 159 12.36 25.17 12.63
CA GLN A 159 12.02 24.66 13.95
C GLN A 159 11.33 25.72 14.81
N HIS A 160 10.27 25.30 15.49
CA HIS A 160 9.49 26.13 16.39
C HIS A 160 9.20 25.39 17.69
N GLN A 161 8.97 26.13 18.76
CA GLN A 161 8.43 25.56 20.00
C GLN A 161 6.95 25.88 20.09
N ILE A 162 6.12 24.88 20.39
CA ILE A 162 4.66 25.02 20.48
C ILE A 162 4.16 24.36 21.76
N GLU A 163 3.15 24.94 22.40
CA GLU A 163 2.51 24.36 23.58
C GLU A 163 1.94 22.96 23.30
N LYS A 164 2.32 21.98 24.13
CA LYS A 164 1.95 20.57 23.93
C LYS A 164 0.44 20.35 23.84
N GLN A 165 -0.35 21.11 24.60
CA GLN A 165 -1.79 20.89 24.74
C GLN A 165 -2.60 21.28 23.49
N ILE A 166 -2.02 22.03 22.55
CA ILE A 166 -2.65 22.36 21.25
C ILE A 166 -2.23 21.40 20.13
N LEU A 167 -1.28 20.51 20.41
CA LEU A 167 -0.81 19.49 19.49
C LEU A 167 -1.54 18.17 19.75
N ARG A 168 -1.77 17.38 18.69
CA ARG A 168 -2.31 16.02 18.77
C ARG A 168 -1.39 15.04 18.05
N PRO A 169 -1.22 13.80 18.55
CA PRO A 169 -0.54 12.75 17.79
C PRO A 169 -1.18 12.61 16.41
N PHE A 170 -0.37 12.47 15.37
CA PHE A 170 -0.87 12.48 14.00
C PHE A 170 -0.19 11.44 13.12
N SER A 171 -0.99 10.78 12.26
CA SER A 171 -0.51 9.86 11.24
C SER A 171 -1.15 10.19 9.88
N LYS A 172 -0.40 10.03 8.78
CA LYS A 172 -1.00 10.15 7.45
C LYS A 172 -1.71 8.85 7.07
N GLY A 173 -2.62 8.89 6.10
CA GLY A 173 -3.19 7.68 5.50
C GLY A 173 -2.11 6.72 5.00
N ALA A 174 -1.09 7.25 4.32
CA ALA A 174 0.04 6.46 3.83
C ALA A 174 0.90 5.81 4.93
N ASP A 175 0.75 6.23 6.18
CA ASP A 175 1.45 5.72 7.35
C ASP A 175 0.66 4.60 8.06
N VAL A 176 -0.61 4.38 7.69
CA VAL A 176 -1.42 3.26 8.20
C VAL A 176 -0.95 1.95 7.54
N ARG A 177 -0.65 0.94 8.37
CA ARG A 177 -0.21 -0.39 7.97
C ARG A 177 -1.13 -1.44 8.59
N ARG A 178 -1.02 -2.69 8.14
CA ARG A 178 -1.68 -3.83 8.77
C ARG A 178 -1.33 -3.88 10.26
N TYR A 179 -2.34 -3.77 11.12
CA TYR A 179 -2.27 -3.75 12.59
C TYR A 179 -1.42 -2.64 13.24
N SER A 180 -0.94 -1.64 12.50
CA SER A 180 -0.03 -0.63 13.09
C SER A 180 0.00 0.69 12.32
N PHE A 181 0.48 1.73 12.98
CA PHE A 181 0.90 2.96 12.33
C PHE A 181 2.43 2.95 12.20
N GLN A 182 2.93 3.46 11.08
CA GLN A 182 4.35 3.74 10.84
C GLN A 182 4.57 5.25 10.93
N ASN A 183 5.75 5.73 11.36
CA ASN A 183 6.07 7.16 11.37
C ASN A 183 5.05 8.05 12.15
N ASP A 184 4.81 7.72 13.41
CA ASP A 184 3.91 8.41 14.35
C ASP A 184 4.57 9.58 15.10
N ASP A 185 5.73 10.02 14.61
CA ASP A 185 6.47 11.19 15.08
C ASP A 185 5.86 12.52 14.62
N LYS A 186 4.73 12.50 13.93
CA LYS A 186 4.05 13.72 13.47
C LYS A 186 3.05 14.20 14.50
N VAL A 187 2.87 15.52 14.52
CA VAL A 187 1.87 16.18 15.35
C VAL A 187 1.00 17.11 14.52
N LEU A 188 -0.29 17.10 14.85
CA LEU A 188 -1.28 18.01 14.29
C LEU A 188 -1.44 19.22 15.20
N PHE A 189 -1.23 20.40 14.64
CA PHE A 189 -1.67 21.65 15.26
C PHE A 189 -3.20 21.73 15.19
N TYR A 190 -3.87 21.61 16.34
CA TYR A 190 -5.32 21.49 16.43
C TYR A 190 -5.92 22.62 17.30
N PRO A 191 -6.32 23.77 16.70
CA PRO A 191 -6.76 24.98 17.42
C PRO A 191 -8.21 24.90 17.91
N TYR A 192 -8.63 23.74 18.42
CA TYR A 192 -9.99 23.50 18.87
C TYR A 192 -9.99 23.02 20.32
N SER A 193 -10.93 23.52 21.12
CA SER A 193 -11.20 23.02 22.46
C SER A 193 -12.20 21.86 22.39
N GLY A 194 -11.98 20.83 23.21
CA GLY A 194 -12.89 19.70 23.31
C GLY A 194 -13.98 19.94 24.35
N ASP A 195 -15.23 19.98 23.91
CA ASP A 195 -16.30 19.31 24.67
C ASP A 195 -16.51 17.95 24.00
N LYS A 196 -16.80 16.90 24.80
CA LYS A 196 -16.91 15.50 24.33
C LYS A 196 -17.90 15.26 23.18
N GLN A 197 -18.72 16.24 22.80
CA GLN A 197 -19.64 16.14 21.67
C GLN A 197 -19.23 16.95 20.44
N ASP A 198 -18.48 18.04 20.58
CA ASP A 198 -18.05 18.82 19.41
C ASP A 198 -16.78 19.65 19.65
N SER A 199 -15.94 19.74 18.61
CA SER A 199 -14.71 20.54 18.63
C SER A 199 -15.03 22.00 18.28
N SER A 200 -14.93 22.89 19.26
CA SER A 200 -15.14 24.32 19.05
C SER A 200 -13.83 25.04 18.78
N LEU A 201 -13.80 25.88 17.75
CA LEU A 201 -12.60 26.66 17.42
C LEU A 201 -12.25 27.61 18.59
N ILE A 202 -11.01 27.55 19.05
CA ILE A 202 -10.52 28.45 20.11
C ILE A 202 -10.53 29.88 19.56
N PRO A 203 -11.18 30.86 20.22
CA PRO A 203 -11.17 32.25 19.78
C PRO A 203 -9.75 32.83 19.72
N GLU A 204 -9.47 33.75 18.80
CA GLU A 204 -8.09 34.24 18.55
C GLU A 204 -7.42 34.82 19.81
N ASN A 205 -8.17 35.55 20.64
CA ASN A 205 -7.68 36.04 21.93
C ASN A 205 -7.37 34.89 22.90
N GLY A 206 -8.21 33.86 22.94
CA GLY A 206 -7.97 32.67 23.76
C GLY A 206 -6.75 31.88 23.29
N LEU A 207 -6.53 31.81 21.97
CA LEU A 207 -5.32 31.22 21.40
C LEU A 207 -4.08 32.00 21.80
N LYS A 208 -4.13 33.34 21.70
CA LYS A 208 -3.03 34.22 22.08
C LYS A 208 -2.70 34.20 23.57
N GLU A 209 -3.70 34.14 24.43
CA GLU A 209 -3.52 34.18 25.90
C GLU A 209 -3.05 32.84 26.46
N ASN A 210 -3.62 31.73 25.98
CA ASN A 210 -3.34 30.40 26.54
C ASN A 210 -2.25 29.63 25.78
N TYR A 211 -2.01 29.98 24.51
CA TYR A 211 -1.02 29.32 23.65
C TYR A 211 -0.19 30.37 22.87
N PRO A 212 0.54 31.26 23.58
CA PRO A 212 1.26 32.37 22.96
C PRO A 212 2.28 31.94 21.90
N LYS A 213 2.95 30.79 22.06
CA LYS A 213 3.92 30.26 21.09
C LYS A 213 3.24 29.70 19.84
N ALA A 214 2.15 28.96 20.02
CA ALA A 214 1.29 28.51 18.95
C ALA A 214 0.74 29.69 18.12
N TYR A 215 0.31 30.76 18.80
CA TYR A 215 -0.18 31.97 18.16
C TYR A 215 0.93 32.75 17.42
N GLU A 216 2.12 32.85 18.02
CA GLU A 216 3.32 33.45 17.40
C GLU A 216 3.65 32.71 16.09
N TYR A 217 3.75 31.38 16.14
CA TYR A 217 3.99 30.51 15.00
C TYR A 217 2.98 30.72 13.87
N LEU A 218 1.68 30.58 14.13
CA LEU A 218 0.68 30.73 13.07
C LEU A 218 0.61 32.16 12.52
N SER A 219 0.88 33.17 13.35
CA SER A 219 0.81 34.57 12.93
C SER A 219 1.86 34.92 11.87
N GLU A 220 3.01 34.24 11.87
CA GLU A 220 4.04 34.35 10.82
C GLU A 220 3.48 33.99 9.44
N TYR A 221 2.60 32.99 9.39
CA TYR A 221 2.00 32.47 8.16
C TYR A 221 0.61 33.02 7.86
N ARG A 222 0.14 34.03 8.60
CA ARG A 222 -1.24 34.54 8.54
C ARG A 222 -1.70 34.87 7.13
N GLU A 223 -0.86 35.51 6.31
CA GLU A 223 -1.24 35.90 4.95
C GLU A 223 -1.37 34.68 4.02
N SER A 224 -0.44 33.72 4.10
CA SER A 224 -0.55 32.44 3.40
C SER A 224 -1.84 31.71 3.79
N LEU A 225 -2.11 31.64 5.09
CA LEU A 225 -3.28 30.99 5.68
C LEU A 225 -4.61 31.66 5.29
N LYS A 226 -4.66 33.00 5.15
CA LYS A 226 -5.86 33.72 4.66
C LYS A 226 -6.11 33.50 3.17
N SER A 227 -5.04 33.35 2.39
CA SER A 227 -5.11 33.21 0.92
C SER A 227 -5.30 31.76 0.46
N ARG A 228 -5.27 30.79 1.40
CA ARG A 228 -5.32 29.36 1.08
C ARG A 228 -6.72 28.91 0.67
N GLY A 229 -6.76 27.82 -0.08
CA GLY A 229 -7.98 27.16 -0.52
C GLY A 229 -8.62 27.82 -1.74
N SER A 230 -9.74 27.24 -2.18
CA SER A 230 -10.52 27.74 -3.33
C SER A 230 -11.78 28.46 -2.84
N SER A 231 -12.52 29.09 -3.76
CA SER A 231 -13.77 29.79 -3.45
C SER A 231 -14.87 28.91 -2.82
N SER A 232 -14.75 27.58 -2.90
CA SER A 232 -15.68 26.64 -2.26
C SER A 232 -15.28 26.26 -0.83
N MET A 233 -14.08 26.65 -0.38
CA MET A 233 -13.59 26.37 0.97
C MET A 233 -13.93 27.54 1.90
N ASN A 234 -14.61 27.24 2.99
CA ASN A 234 -14.97 28.22 4.00
C ASN A 234 -14.16 27.96 5.28
N TYR A 235 -13.51 29.01 5.79
CA TYR A 235 -12.72 28.97 7.01
C TYR A 235 -13.31 29.97 8.02
N PRO A 236 -13.83 29.50 9.18
CA PRO A 236 -14.33 30.40 10.22
C PRO A 236 -13.31 31.46 10.68
N SER A 237 -12.03 31.10 10.73
CA SER A 237 -10.92 32.02 10.99
C SER A 237 -9.72 31.67 10.12
N TRP A 238 -8.78 32.60 9.94
CA TRP A 238 -7.57 32.36 9.15
C TRP A 238 -6.75 31.16 9.66
N TYR A 239 -6.86 30.78 10.94
CA TYR A 239 -6.17 29.63 11.54
C TYR A 239 -7.04 28.37 11.71
N SER A 240 -8.29 28.34 11.25
CA SER A 240 -9.14 27.15 11.37
C SER A 240 -8.85 26.12 10.29
N LEU A 241 -8.89 24.82 10.60
CA LEU A 241 -8.84 23.77 9.58
C LEU A 241 -10.09 23.83 8.67
N TRP A 242 -9.99 23.32 7.44
CA TRP A 242 -11.15 23.26 6.54
C TRP A 242 -12.21 22.28 7.04
N ASN A 243 -11.77 21.12 7.51
CA ASN A 243 -12.64 20.11 8.10
C ASN A 243 -11.97 19.47 9.32
N PRO A 244 -12.14 20.05 10.52
CA PRO A 244 -11.46 19.59 11.72
C PRO A 244 -11.96 18.24 12.24
N ARG A 245 -13.22 17.89 11.93
CA ARG A 245 -13.98 16.82 12.60
C ARG A 245 -14.09 17.07 14.10
N SER A 246 -14.82 16.19 14.80
CA SER A 246 -14.96 16.28 16.26
C SER A 246 -13.85 15.47 16.91
N GLY A 247 -13.12 16.06 17.85
CA GLY A 247 -11.92 15.49 18.48
C GLY A 247 -12.19 14.16 19.18
N TRP A 248 -13.35 14.02 19.81
CA TRP A 248 -13.76 12.79 20.49
C TRP A 248 -13.69 11.56 19.58
N LYS A 249 -13.91 11.72 18.27
CA LYS A 249 -13.83 10.60 17.32
C LYS A 249 -12.43 10.01 17.24
N PHE A 250 -11.41 10.85 17.38
CA PHE A 250 -10.01 10.45 17.40
C PHE A 250 -9.52 10.08 18.79
N GLU A 251 -10.21 10.49 19.85
CA GLU A 251 -9.85 10.18 21.24
C GLU A 251 -10.51 8.88 21.73
N GLU A 252 -11.56 8.42 21.03
CA GLU A 252 -12.15 7.09 21.25
C GLU A 252 -11.34 5.98 20.57
N LYS A 253 -11.53 4.77 21.09
CA LYS A 253 -11.05 3.53 20.45
C LYS A 253 -11.68 3.37 19.08
N LYS A 254 -10.86 2.99 18.11
CA LYS A 254 -11.28 2.90 16.71
C LYS A 254 -10.39 1.98 15.91
N ILE A 255 -10.85 1.64 14.71
CA ILE A 255 -10.03 1.04 13.67
C ILE A 255 -9.76 2.10 12.61
N VAL A 256 -8.54 2.16 12.09
CA VAL A 256 -8.14 3.12 11.05
C VAL A 256 -7.67 2.37 9.82
N THR A 257 -8.07 2.86 8.63
CA THR A 257 -7.68 2.30 7.33
C THR A 257 -7.34 3.43 6.35
N PRO A 258 -6.31 3.29 5.48
CA PRO A 258 -6.03 4.29 4.45
C PRO A 258 -7.18 4.36 3.45
N VAL A 259 -7.24 5.44 2.66
CA VAL A 259 -8.25 5.58 1.58
C VAL A 259 -7.93 4.70 0.38
N ILE A 260 -6.66 4.34 0.18
CA ILE A 260 -6.17 3.52 -0.92
C ILE A 260 -5.08 2.60 -0.36
N ALA A 261 -5.15 1.30 -0.66
CA ALA A 261 -4.14 0.31 -0.32
C ALA A 261 -4.17 -0.87 -1.30
N GLU A 262 -3.05 -1.59 -1.39
CA GLU A 262 -2.87 -2.80 -2.20
C GLU A 262 -3.61 -4.00 -1.60
N SER A 263 -3.75 -4.01 -0.27
CA SER A 263 -4.51 -5.00 0.47
C SER A 263 -4.97 -4.44 1.82
N GLY A 264 -5.72 -5.24 2.60
CA GLY A 264 -6.18 -4.89 3.94
C GLY A 264 -5.08 -4.27 4.83
N ARG A 265 -5.27 -2.99 5.19
CA ARG A 265 -4.41 -2.20 6.10
C ARG A 265 -5.24 -1.54 7.21
N PHE A 266 -5.83 -2.37 8.06
CA PHE A 266 -6.62 -1.93 9.21
C PHE A 266 -5.78 -1.99 10.49
N ALA A 267 -5.76 -0.90 11.25
CA ALA A 267 -5.05 -0.79 12.52
C ALA A 267 -6.02 -0.44 13.64
N TYR A 268 -6.02 -1.22 14.73
CA TYR A 268 -6.70 -0.82 15.95
C TYR A 268 -5.91 0.30 16.64
N ASP A 269 -6.62 1.33 17.09
CA ASP A 269 -6.05 2.50 17.75
C ASP A 269 -6.73 2.77 19.11
N ASP A 270 -5.92 2.74 20.15
CA ASP A 270 -6.23 3.20 21.51
C ASP A 270 -5.29 4.32 21.99
N SER A 271 -4.55 4.94 21.08
CA SER A 271 -3.52 5.95 21.36
C SER A 271 -3.95 7.40 21.08
N GLU A 272 -5.24 7.61 20.85
CA GLU A 272 -5.83 8.92 20.51
C GLU A 272 -5.25 9.54 19.21
N MET A 273 -4.90 8.70 18.23
CA MET A 273 -4.23 9.14 17.00
C MET A 273 -5.18 9.90 16.07
N TYR A 274 -4.79 11.12 15.68
CA TYR A 274 -5.46 11.89 14.63
C TYR A 274 -4.87 11.50 13.26
N PHE A 275 -5.66 11.65 12.19
CA PHE A 275 -5.21 11.34 10.83
C PHE A 275 -5.84 12.24 9.77
N ASN A 276 -5.18 12.39 8.61
CA ASN A 276 -5.73 13.19 7.52
C ASN A 276 -6.91 12.50 6.83
N GLY A 277 -7.89 13.30 6.42
CA GLY A 277 -8.88 12.92 5.43
C GLY A 277 -8.32 13.03 4.01
N SER A 278 -8.93 12.31 3.09
CA SER A 278 -8.66 12.46 1.65
C SER A 278 -9.33 13.74 1.11
N GLY A 279 -8.53 14.67 0.58
CA GLY A 279 -9.02 15.76 -0.28
C GLY A 279 -9.43 15.24 -1.67
N GLY A 280 -9.54 16.12 -2.68
CA GLY A 280 -9.91 15.78 -4.07
C GLY A 280 -8.89 14.93 -4.86
N GLY A 281 -8.31 13.89 -4.24
CA GLY A 281 -7.40 12.92 -4.88
C GLY A 281 -6.22 12.40 -4.03
N GLY A 282 -6.21 12.57 -2.68
CA GLY A 282 -5.01 12.29 -1.84
C GLY A 282 -5.12 11.13 -0.84
N GLY A 283 -3.97 10.64 -0.36
CA GLY A 283 -3.78 9.54 0.61
C GLY A 283 -4.13 9.88 2.07
N GLY A 284 -5.43 10.00 2.36
CA GLY A 284 -5.97 10.11 3.72
C GLY A 284 -6.36 8.75 4.33
N ALA A 285 -7.09 8.78 5.44
CA ALA A 285 -7.62 7.61 6.13
C ALA A 285 -9.08 7.81 6.59
N TYR A 286 -9.72 6.68 6.91
CA TYR A 286 -11.01 6.58 7.58
C TYR A 286 -10.85 5.94 8.95
N GLY A 287 -11.60 6.46 9.93
CA GLY A 287 -11.78 5.85 11.24
C GLY A 287 -13.12 5.14 11.31
N ILE A 288 -13.15 4.04 12.06
CA ILE A 288 -14.30 3.16 12.27
C ILE A 288 -14.48 3.02 13.78
N ILE A 289 -15.58 3.55 14.29
CA ILE A 289 -16.02 3.38 15.67
C ILE A 289 -17.14 2.35 15.64
N LEU A 290 -16.92 1.23 16.31
CA LEU A 290 -17.90 0.14 16.36
C LEU A 290 -19.08 0.51 17.26
N SER A 291 -20.25 0.03 16.89
CA SER A 291 -21.41 -0.03 17.80
C SER A 291 -21.14 -1.07 18.89
N GLU A 292 -22.04 -1.19 19.88
CA GLU A 292 -21.99 -2.32 20.82
C GLU A 292 -22.05 -3.65 20.04
N THR A 293 -20.96 -4.40 20.08
CA THR A 293 -20.79 -5.69 19.40
C THR A 293 -20.06 -6.68 20.31
N ASP A 294 -20.25 -7.97 20.04
CA ASP A 294 -19.62 -9.07 20.76
C ASP A 294 -18.14 -9.29 20.36
N TYR A 295 -17.69 -8.62 19.31
CA TYR A 295 -16.28 -8.63 18.90
C TYR A 295 -15.51 -7.47 19.53
N SER A 296 -14.26 -7.72 19.92
CA SER A 296 -13.33 -6.62 20.20
C SER A 296 -12.96 -5.90 18.89
N GLU A 297 -12.55 -4.64 19.01
CA GLU A 297 -12.08 -3.85 17.86
C GLU A 297 -10.87 -4.51 17.18
N ARG A 298 -10.00 -5.18 17.94
CA ARG A 298 -8.87 -5.94 17.36
C ARG A 298 -9.35 -7.17 16.60
N ALA A 299 -10.35 -7.89 17.11
CA ALA A 299 -10.89 -9.05 16.41
C ALA A 299 -11.52 -8.63 15.07
N ILE A 300 -12.26 -7.52 15.05
CA ILE A 300 -12.76 -6.93 13.80
C ILE A 300 -11.59 -6.50 12.89
N ALA A 301 -10.54 -5.87 13.42
CA ALA A 301 -9.35 -5.55 12.62
C ALA A 301 -8.68 -6.81 12.04
N GLY A 302 -8.70 -7.94 12.76
CA GLY A 302 -8.25 -9.25 12.25
C GLY A 302 -9.06 -9.70 11.04
N ILE A 303 -10.39 -9.72 11.17
CA ILE A 303 -11.31 -10.07 10.08
C ILE A 303 -11.10 -9.13 8.87
N LEU A 304 -10.98 -7.82 9.10
CA LEU A 304 -10.82 -6.83 8.03
C LEU A 304 -9.47 -6.91 7.29
N ASN A 305 -8.44 -7.51 7.90
CA ASN A 305 -7.14 -7.74 7.27
C ASN A 305 -7.00 -9.14 6.64
N SER A 306 -8.02 -9.98 6.73
CA SER A 306 -8.02 -11.35 6.17
C SER A 306 -8.15 -11.38 4.65
N ASN A 307 -7.78 -12.51 4.07
CA ASN A 307 -7.95 -12.79 2.64
C ASN A 307 -9.42 -12.72 2.20
N VAL A 308 -10.38 -13.10 3.05
CA VAL A 308 -11.81 -12.98 2.71
C VAL A 308 -12.24 -11.52 2.56
N SER A 309 -11.81 -10.64 3.47
CA SER A 309 -12.10 -9.20 3.36
C SER A 309 -11.40 -8.57 2.16
N ASP A 310 -10.17 -9.01 1.86
CA ASP A 310 -9.42 -8.55 0.69
C ASP A 310 -10.10 -8.98 -0.61
N PHE A 311 -10.51 -10.24 -0.71
CA PHE A 311 -11.32 -10.79 -1.78
C PHE A 311 -12.55 -9.91 -2.05
N VAL A 312 -13.36 -9.63 -1.03
CA VAL A 312 -14.54 -8.78 -1.18
C VAL A 312 -14.18 -7.37 -1.66
N ILE A 313 -13.13 -6.75 -1.13
CA ILE A 313 -12.71 -5.41 -1.56
C ILE A 313 -12.23 -5.41 -3.01
N ARG A 314 -11.40 -6.37 -3.42
CA ARG A 314 -10.91 -6.49 -4.81
C ARG A 314 -12.06 -6.52 -5.82
N HIS A 315 -13.13 -7.20 -5.44
CA HIS A 315 -14.31 -7.39 -6.27
C HIS A 315 -15.27 -6.19 -6.27
N THR A 316 -15.49 -5.58 -5.10
CA THR A 316 -16.53 -4.55 -4.93
C THR A 316 -16.00 -3.12 -5.05
N SER A 317 -14.69 -2.91 -4.89
CA SER A 317 -14.07 -1.59 -4.89
C SER A 317 -13.54 -1.16 -6.26
N SER A 318 -13.29 0.14 -6.39
CA SER A 318 -12.55 0.70 -7.53
C SER A 318 -11.08 0.36 -7.42
N GLN A 319 -10.54 -0.19 -8.49
CA GLN A 319 -9.11 -0.44 -8.67
C GLN A 319 -8.39 0.81 -9.23
N PHE A 320 -7.11 0.91 -8.92
CA PHE A 320 -6.16 1.90 -9.39
C PHE A 320 -4.87 1.17 -9.78
N GLN A 321 -4.09 1.81 -10.67
CA GLN A 321 -2.83 1.32 -11.20
C GLN A 321 -1.90 0.82 -10.09
N GLY A 322 -1.27 -0.33 -10.35
CA GLY A 322 -0.31 -0.94 -9.43
C GLY A 322 -0.95 -1.80 -8.33
N GLY A 323 -2.13 -2.38 -8.60
CA GLY A 323 -2.81 -3.27 -7.65
C GLY A 323 -3.49 -2.57 -6.48
N PHE A 324 -3.72 -1.26 -6.55
CA PHE A 324 -4.31 -0.50 -5.46
C PHE A 324 -5.84 -0.49 -5.52
N TYR A 325 -6.51 -0.61 -4.37
CA TYR A 325 -7.97 -0.55 -4.24
C TYR A 325 -8.40 0.59 -3.33
N ALA A 326 -9.62 1.13 -3.55
CA ALA A 326 -10.20 2.12 -2.66
C ALA A 326 -10.79 1.51 -1.38
N TYR A 327 -10.43 2.06 -0.23
CA TYR A 327 -10.97 1.72 1.09
C TYR A 327 -11.79 2.89 1.67
N ASN A 328 -12.40 3.69 0.79
CA ASN A 328 -13.28 4.76 1.24
C ASN A 328 -14.60 4.22 1.81
N ARG A 329 -15.30 5.05 2.60
CA ARG A 329 -16.52 4.66 3.35
C ARG A 329 -17.55 3.86 2.54
N GLN A 330 -17.77 4.18 1.26
CA GLN A 330 -18.80 3.50 0.46
C GLN A 330 -18.47 2.03 0.16
N TYR A 331 -17.19 1.64 0.21
CA TYR A 331 -16.74 0.26 -0.01
C TYR A 331 -16.56 -0.47 1.32
N ILE A 332 -15.82 0.10 2.27
CA ILE A 332 -15.52 -0.59 3.54
C ILE A 332 -16.76 -0.87 4.38
N LYS A 333 -17.83 -0.08 4.24
CA LYS A 333 -19.10 -0.34 4.95
C LYS A 333 -19.79 -1.61 4.47
N GLU A 334 -19.50 -2.08 3.26
CA GLU A 334 -20.13 -3.25 2.65
C GLU A 334 -19.36 -4.55 2.92
N ILE A 335 -18.20 -4.49 3.59
CA ILE A 335 -17.43 -5.69 3.94
C ILE A 335 -18.31 -6.55 4.87
N PRO A 336 -18.61 -7.81 4.52
CA PRO A 336 -19.36 -8.71 5.39
C PRO A 336 -18.54 -9.00 6.65
N ILE A 337 -19.21 -9.24 7.77
CA ILE A 337 -18.56 -9.58 9.04
C ILE A 337 -19.29 -10.79 9.64
N PRO A 338 -18.59 -11.89 9.94
CA PRO A 338 -19.22 -13.11 10.44
C PRO A 338 -19.81 -12.88 11.83
N GLU A 339 -20.94 -13.53 12.11
CA GLU A 339 -21.55 -13.50 13.44
C GLU A 339 -20.92 -14.55 14.38
N ARG A 340 -20.96 -14.27 15.69
CA ARG A 340 -20.47 -15.15 16.76
C ARG A 340 -21.04 -16.58 16.76
N LYS A 341 -22.22 -16.81 16.17
CA LYS A 341 -22.89 -18.13 16.21
C LYS A 341 -22.22 -19.18 15.32
N ASN A 342 -21.35 -18.75 14.40
CA ASN A 342 -20.53 -19.66 13.62
C ASN A 342 -19.51 -20.28 14.57
N SER A 343 -19.76 -21.53 14.93
CA SER A 343 -18.97 -22.25 15.93
C SER A 343 -17.66 -22.66 15.28
N LEU A 344 -16.52 -22.46 15.94
CA LEU A 344 -15.26 -23.08 15.50
C LEU A 344 -15.42 -24.62 15.65
N GLU A 345 -15.61 -25.33 14.54
CA GLU A 345 -15.63 -26.78 14.46
C GLU A 345 -14.21 -27.35 14.32
N GLN A 346 -13.62 -27.77 15.45
CA GLN A 346 -12.52 -28.76 15.60
C GLN A 346 -11.21 -28.61 14.79
N SER A 347 -11.09 -27.70 13.83
CA SER A 347 -9.97 -27.64 12.88
C SER A 347 -8.75 -26.89 13.44
N VAL A 348 -8.95 -25.83 14.21
CA VAL A 348 -7.85 -25.08 14.82
C VAL A 348 -7.25 -25.88 16.00
N PRO A 349 -5.92 -26.14 16.04
CA PRO A 349 -5.29 -26.85 17.15
C PRO A 349 -5.55 -26.17 18.49
N ARG A 350 -6.46 -26.73 19.30
CA ARG A 350 -6.78 -26.30 20.68
C ARG A 350 -5.58 -26.30 21.63
N GLU A 351 -4.44 -26.84 21.20
CA GLU A 351 -3.20 -26.85 21.97
C GLU A 351 -2.43 -25.52 21.88
N SER A 352 -2.74 -24.66 20.88
CA SER A 352 -2.08 -23.35 20.68
C SER A 352 -2.85 -22.17 21.31
N ILE A 353 -4.12 -22.37 21.65
CA ILE A 353 -5.06 -21.34 22.13
C ILE A 353 -5.69 -21.87 23.42
N GLY A 354 -5.64 -21.11 24.51
CA GLY A 354 -6.20 -21.51 25.80
C GLY A 354 -7.65 -21.99 25.65
N GLY A 355 -7.92 -23.25 25.96
CA GLY A 355 -9.10 -24.00 25.50
C GLY A 355 -10.48 -23.62 26.04
N ASN A 356 -10.84 -22.33 26.11
CA ASN A 356 -12.21 -21.82 26.33
C ASN A 356 -12.47 -20.44 25.70
N ASP A 357 -11.54 -19.88 24.93
CA ASP A 357 -11.65 -18.53 24.40
C ASP A 357 -12.66 -18.48 23.22
N SER A 358 -13.53 -17.47 23.22
CA SER A 358 -14.42 -17.16 22.09
C SER A 358 -13.62 -16.76 20.84
N PRO A 359 -14.17 -16.91 19.62
CA PRO A 359 -13.44 -16.53 18.40
C PRO A 359 -12.91 -15.09 18.42
N SER A 360 -13.68 -14.17 19.03
CA SER A 360 -13.22 -12.80 19.25
C SER A 360 -11.98 -12.73 20.14
N GLU A 361 -11.92 -13.49 21.25
CA GLU A 361 -10.76 -13.47 22.16
C GLU A 361 -9.53 -14.09 21.51
N VAL A 362 -9.70 -15.14 20.71
CA VAL A 362 -8.62 -15.75 19.93
C VAL A 362 -8.04 -14.77 18.92
N LEU A 363 -8.90 -14.18 18.08
CA LEU A 363 -8.48 -13.19 17.09
C LEU A 363 -7.82 -11.98 17.75
N ASP A 364 -8.37 -11.49 18.86
CA ASP A 364 -7.77 -10.40 19.63
C ASP A 364 -6.34 -10.75 20.09
N GLN A 365 -6.14 -11.94 20.65
CA GLN A 365 -4.81 -12.40 21.09
C GLN A 365 -3.81 -12.54 19.92
N LEU A 366 -4.25 -13.08 18.78
CA LEU A 366 -3.41 -13.22 17.58
C LEU A 366 -3.03 -11.86 17.00
N VAL A 367 -4.00 -10.95 16.89
CA VAL A 367 -3.78 -9.58 16.43
C VAL A 367 -2.81 -8.86 17.37
N GLN A 368 -2.98 -8.95 18.70
CA GLN A 368 -2.00 -8.42 19.65
C GLN A 368 -0.59 -9.04 19.46
N GLY A 369 -0.53 -10.34 19.14
CA GLY A 369 0.71 -11.04 18.79
C GLY A 369 1.37 -10.44 17.56
N SER A 370 0.60 -10.26 16.47
CA SER A 370 1.04 -9.66 15.21
C SER A 370 1.48 -8.20 15.41
N GLU A 371 0.71 -7.38 16.14
CA GLU A 371 1.07 -6.01 16.54
C GLU A 371 2.45 -5.95 17.21
N ARG A 372 2.71 -6.83 18.20
CA ARG A 372 3.99 -6.88 18.92
C ARG A 372 5.14 -7.30 18.01
N SER A 373 4.94 -8.31 17.16
CA SER A 373 5.98 -8.77 16.23
C SER A 373 6.30 -7.69 15.20
N ARG A 374 5.28 -7.05 14.61
CA ARG A 374 5.42 -5.95 13.65
C ARG A 374 6.11 -4.73 14.25
N ARG A 375 5.73 -4.29 15.46
CA ARG A 375 6.43 -3.19 16.17
C ARG A 375 7.91 -3.49 16.37
N LYS A 376 8.26 -4.71 16.80
CA LYS A 376 9.67 -5.12 16.93
C LYS A 376 10.37 -5.11 15.57
N ARG A 377 9.73 -5.68 14.54
CA ARG A 377 10.26 -5.77 13.19
C ARG A 377 10.57 -4.40 12.59
N TYR A 378 9.67 -3.43 12.76
CA TYR A 378 9.87 -2.06 12.28
C TYR A 378 10.87 -1.25 13.12
N SER A 379 11.17 -1.69 14.34
CA SER A 379 12.21 -1.05 15.17
C SER A 379 13.64 -1.48 14.82
N LEU A 380 13.80 -2.53 14.00
CA LEU A 380 15.12 -3.00 13.57
C LEU A 380 15.61 -2.16 12.38
N ASN A 381 16.85 -1.65 12.48
CA ASN A 381 17.51 -1.00 11.36
C ASN A 381 18.07 -2.09 10.43
N LEU A 382 17.67 -2.08 9.16
CA LEU A 382 18.14 -3.01 8.13
C LEU A 382 18.96 -2.31 7.04
N ASN A 383 19.31 -1.04 7.24
CA ASN A 383 20.21 -0.33 6.35
C ASN A 383 21.66 -0.69 6.69
N LEU A 384 22.30 -1.47 5.81
CA LEU A 384 23.68 -1.90 5.98
C LEU A 384 24.65 -0.71 6.19
N LEU A 385 24.44 0.40 5.48
CA LEU A 385 25.37 1.55 5.52
C LEU A 385 25.38 2.24 6.89
N ASP A 386 24.26 2.20 7.62
CA ASP A 386 24.17 2.75 8.98
C ASP A 386 25.02 1.95 9.99
N TYR A 387 25.25 0.65 9.71
CA TYR A 387 26.11 -0.21 10.52
C TYR A 387 27.58 -0.02 10.15
N LEU A 388 27.91 -0.12 8.85
CA LEU A 388 29.30 -0.06 8.39
C LEU A 388 29.97 1.31 8.63
N GLY A 389 29.19 2.39 8.68
CA GLY A 389 29.69 3.73 8.96
C GLY A 389 30.82 4.16 8.01
N VAL A 390 31.94 4.64 8.59
CA VAL A 390 33.12 5.07 7.84
C VAL A 390 34.25 4.06 8.04
N TYR A 391 34.62 3.37 6.96
CA TYR A 391 35.76 2.47 6.90
C TYR A 391 36.99 3.14 6.26
N ASN A 392 38.18 2.68 6.62
CA ASN A 392 39.45 3.35 6.25
C ASN A 392 40.13 2.73 5.03
N SER A 393 39.81 1.46 4.73
CA SER A 393 40.37 0.74 3.61
C SER A 393 39.28 0.02 2.82
N SER A 394 39.53 -0.07 1.52
CA SER A 394 38.68 -0.79 0.57
C SER A 394 39.56 -1.59 -0.37
N GLN A 395 38.99 -2.64 -0.92
CA GLN A 395 39.57 -3.47 -1.96
C GLN A 395 38.63 -3.56 -3.14
N THR A 396 39.19 -3.67 -4.33
CA THR A 396 38.41 -3.80 -5.56
C THR A 396 37.80 -5.20 -5.62
N LEU A 397 36.48 -5.31 -5.86
CA LEU A 397 35.76 -6.58 -5.94
C LEU A 397 36.43 -7.57 -6.92
N GLY A 398 36.97 -7.05 -8.01
CA GLY A 398 37.76 -7.77 -9.01
C GLY A 398 38.98 -8.52 -8.46
N ASP A 399 39.50 -8.10 -7.31
CA ASP A 399 40.71 -8.62 -6.68
C ASP A 399 40.42 -9.52 -5.46
N ILE A 400 39.15 -9.66 -5.05
CA ILE A 400 38.73 -10.49 -3.92
C ILE A 400 38.44 -11.91 -4.39
N GLY A 401 39.05 -12.91 -3.76
CA GLY A 401 38.87 -14.32 -4.10
C GLY A 401 39.27 -14.65 -5.54
N LEU A 402 38.65 -15.68 -6.11
CA LEU A 402 38.87 -16.13 -7.48
C LEU A 402 37.61 -15.97 -8.33
N ILE A 403 37.65 -15.06 -9.31
CA ILE A 403 36.53 -14.80 -10.21
C ILE A 403 36.46 -15.82 -11.34
N GLN A 404 35.28 -16.40 -11.53
CA GLN A 404 34.95 -17.33 -12.61
C GLN A 404 33.74 -16.82 -13.41
N PRO A 405 33.85 -16.67 -14.74
CA PRO A 405 32.71 -16.31 -15.57
C PRO A 405 31.69 -17.47 -15.65
N PRO A 406 30.39 -17.20 -15.81
CA PRO A 406 29.39 -18.23 -16.02
C PRO A 406 29.55 -18.92 -17.39
N GLU A 407 28.90 -20.06 -17.58
CA GLU A 407 28.82 -20.69 -18.90
C GLU A 407 28.18 -19.73 -19.91
N ASN A 408 28.75 -19.65 -21.11
CA ASN A 408 28.33 -18.72 -22.17
C ASN A 408 28.40 -17.23 -21.80
N ALA A 409 29.22 -16.86 -20.80
CA ALA A 409 29.39 -15.45 -20.41
C ALA A 409 29.71 -14.52 -21.58
N ALA A 410 30.45 -15.00 -22.60
CA ALA A 410 30.83 -14.23 -23.77
C ALA A 410 29.64 -13.73 -24.61
N ASP A 411 28.52 -14.45 -24.57
CA ASP A 411 27.29 -14.10 -25.31
C ASP A 411 26.33 -13.25 -24.46
N SER A 412 26.65 -13.05 -23.18
CA SER A 412 25.84 -12.23 -22.28
C SER A 412 25.89 -10.76 -22.66
N VAL A 413 24.73 -10.10 -22.63
CA VAL A 413 24.62 -8.64 -22.81
C VAL A 413 25.46 -7.88 -21.77
N LEU A 414 25.73 -8.48 -20.60
CA LEU A 414 26.55 -7.87 -19.55
C LEU A 414 28.01 -7.62 -19.98
N GLN A 415 28.52 -8.41 -20.94
CA GLN A 415 29.86 -8.22 -21.53
C GLN A 415 29.90 -7.13 -22.61
N SER A 416 28.75 -6.61 -23.05
CA SER A 416 28.71 -5.62 -24.11
C SER A 416 29.18 -4.24 -23.64
N THR A 417 29.83 -3.51 -24.52
CA THR A 417 30.21 -2.10 -24.29
C THR A 417 29.18 -1.14 -24.88
N ALA A 418 29.29 0.15 -24.56
CA ALA A 418 28.44 1.17 -25.16
C ALA A 418 28.68 1.38 -26.67
N GLU A 419 29.77 0.85 -27.24
CA GLU A 419 29.97 0.82 -28.71
C GLU A 419 29.09 -0.22 -29.38
N GLN A 420 28.88 -1.36 -28.72
CA GLN A 420 28.05 -2.45 -29.22
C GLN A 420 26.58 -2.18 -28.91
N ARG A 421 26.29 -1.63 -27.72
CA ARG A 421 24.93 -1.32 -27.26
C ARG A 421 24.89 0.07 -26.59
N PRO A 422 24.51 1.11 -27.34
CA PRO A 422 24.35 2.45 -26.77
C PRO A 422 23.39 2.46 -25.58
N ASN A 423 23.66 3.31 -24.60
CA ASN A 423 22.84 3.50 -23.38
C ASN A 423 22.74 2.28 -22.44
N LEU A 424 23.52 1.22 -22.66
CA LEU A 424 23.56 0.04 -21.79
C LEU A 424 24.02 0.40 -20.37
N ARG A 425 23.24 -0.02 -19.37
CA ARG A 425 23.51 0.18 -17.94
C ARG A 425 23.03 -0.99 -17.09
N VAL A 426 23.56 -1.12 -15.88
CA VAL A 426 23.03 -2.02 -14.85
C VAL A 426 21.67 -1.49 -14.36
N GLY A 427 20.70 -2.38 -14.17
CA GLY A 427 19.42 -2.06 -13.55
C GLY A 427 19.44 -2.34 -12.04
N LYS A 428 19.52 -3.62 -11.68
CA LYS A 428 19.55 -4.14 -10.32
C LYS A 428 20.68 -5.17 -10.17
N GLY A 429 21.12 -5.38 -8.93
CA GLY A 429 22.12 -6.38 -8.60
C GLY A 429 21.64 -7.28 -7.47
N GLU A 430 21.91 -8.57 -7.61
CA GLU A 430 21.64 -9.58 -6.59
C GLU A 430 22.89 -10.45 -6.41
N VAL A 431 23.09 -10.95 -5.20
CA VAL A 431 24.17 -11.90 -4.90
C VAL A 431 23.55 -13.13 -4.24
N ILE A 432 23.80 -14.29 -4.82
CA ILE A 432 23.32 -15.57 -4.31
C ILE A 432 24.48 -16.30 -3.64
N ARG A 433 24.29 -16.64 -2.36
CA ARG A 433 25.22 -17.47 -1.59
C ARG A 433 25.14 -18.93 -2.05
N GLN A 434 26.22 -19.44 -2.63
CA GLN A 434 26.29 -20.84 -3.11
C GLN A 434 26.90 -21.78 -2.06
N SER A 435 27.83 -21.26 -1.26
CA SER A 435 28.42 -21.95 -0.11
C SER A 435 29.08 -20.94 0.83
N SER A 436 29.65 -21.38 1.97
CA SER A 436 30.31 -20.46 2.90
C SER A 436 31.46 -19.66 2.27
N SER A 437 32.11 -20.17 1.21
CA SER A 437 33.24 -19.53 0.51
C SER A 437 32.95 -19.17 -0.95
N THR A 438 31.68 -19.16 -1.37
CA THR A 438 31.32 -18.92 -2.77
C THR A 438 30.03 -18.13 -2.89
N VAL A 439 30.11 -17.07 -3.69
CA VAL A 439 28.96 -16.23 -4.08
C VAL A 439 28.87 -16.13 -5.59
N GLU A 440 27.65 -15.95 -6.10
CA GLU A 440 27.40 -15.71 -7.51
C GLU A 440 26.61 -14.42 -7.67
N ILE A 441 27.13 -13.51 -8.48
CA ILE A 441 26.56 -12.18 -8.67
C ILE A 441 25.71 -12.19 -9.93
N TYR A 442 24.51 -11.65 -9.84
CA TYR A 442 23.55 -11.50 -10.92
C TYR A 442 23.23 -10.03 -11.14
N LEU A 443 23.07 -9.63 -12.39
CA LEU A 443 22.70 -8.26 -12.78
C LEU A 443 21.56 -8.29 -13.79
N THR A 444 20.67 -7.30 -13.71
CA THR A 444 19.81 -6.95 -14.84
C THR A 444 20.48 -5.92 -15.73
N ALA A 445 20.25 -5.99 -17.04
CA ALA A 445 20.76 -5.04 -18.02
C ALA A 445 19.63 -4.17 -18.56
N ARG A 446 19.77 -2.85 -18.43
CA ARG A 446 18.86 -1.87 -19.02
C ARG A 446 19.46 -1.24 -20.26
N TYR A 447 18.70 -1.23 -21.35
CA TYR A 447 19.13 -0.66 -22.62
C TYR A 447 17.93 -0.16 -23.44
N LYS A 448 18.20 0.66 -24.45
CA LYS A 448 17.17 1.07 -25.41
C LYS A 448 17.13 0.05 -26.55
N PRO A 449 15.99 -0.63 -26.79
CA PRO A 449 15.88 -1.56 -27.90
C PRO A 449 15.96 -0.82 -29.25
N ASP A 450 16.46 -1.50 -30.29
CA ASP A 450 16.50 -0.95 -31.65
C ASP A 450 15.08 -0.92 -32.29
N ASP A 451 14.19 -1.77 -31.81
CA ASP A 451 12.78 -1.86 -32.18
C ASP A 451 11.92 -1.68 -30.91
N GLU A 452 11.41 -0.46 -30.71
CA GLU A 452 10.58 -0.11 -29.54
C GLU A 452 9.22 -0.83 -29.56
N ASP A 453 8.73 -1.28 -30.72
CA ASP A 453 7.44 -1.99 -30.83
C ASP A 453 7.54 -3.49 -30.45
N ALA A 454 8.77 -4.02 -30.36
CA ALA A 454 9.03 -5.43 -30.05
C ALA A 454 9.29 -5.71 -28.56
N HIS A 455 9.41 -4.66 -27.74
CA HIS A 455 9.79 -4.76 -26.33
C HIS A 455 8.94 -3.83 -25.48
N GLU A 456 8.54 -4.29 -24.30
CA GLU A 456 8.01 -3.39 -23.28
C GLU A 456 9.13 -2.47 -22.79
N THR A 457 8.88 -1.16 -22.84
CA THR A 457 9.81 -0.13 -22.40
C THR A 457 9.19 0.75 -21.32
N ASP A 458 10.02 1.22 -20.39
CA ASP A 458 9.62 2.22 -19.42
C ASP A 458 9.32 3.59 -20.06
N GLN A 459 8.87 4.55 -19.24
CA GLN A 459 8.60 5.94 -19.67
C GLN A 459 9.81 6.67 -20.31
N TRP A 460 11.02 6.11 -20.20
CA TRP A 460 12.26 6.64 -20.74
C TRP A 460 12.77 5.86 -21.97
N GLY A 461 12.02 4.86 -22.43
CA GLY A 461 12.32 4.00 -23.58
C GLY A 461 13.37 2.93 -23.29
N TYR A 462 13.54 2.52 -22.02
CA TYR A 462 14.43 1.42 -21.65
C TYR A 462 13.64 0.14 -21.45
N THR A 463 14.19 -0.96 -21.97
CA THR A 463 13.82 -2.32 -21.56
C THR A 463 14.83 -2.86 -20.56
N GLU A 464 14.44 -3.83 -19.75
CA GLU A 464 15.26 -4.46 -18.71
C GLU A 464 15.25 -5.98 -18.90
N THR A 465 16.41 -6.63 -18.80
CA THR A 465 16.49 -8.09 -18.83
C THR A 465 16.09 -8.68 -17.48
N GLU A 466 15.76 -9.97 -17.49
CA GLU A 466 15.85 -10.81 -16.30
C GLU A 466 17.26 -10.77 -15.67
N TYR A 467 17.38 -11.28 -14.45
CA TYR A 467 18.67 -11.46 -13.80
C TYR A 467 19.57 -12.39 -14.62
N LEU A 468 20.70 -11.85 -15.07
CA LEU A 468 21.71 -12.59 -15.80
C LEU A 468 22.93 -12.81 -14.90
N PRO A 469 23.53 -14.02 -14.93
CA PRO A 469 24.73 -14.28 -14.14
C PRO A 469 25.87 -13.41 -14.66
N ALA A 470 26.52 -12.69 -13.75
CA ALA A 470 27.65 -11.83 -14.04
C ALA A 470 28.95 -12.61 -13.92
N PHE A 471 29.27 -13.05 -12.70
CA PHE A 471 30.38 -13.94 -12.39
C PHE A 471 30.24 -14.51 -10.99
N ARG A 472 30.94 -15.62 -10.78
CA ARG A 472 31.08 -16.28 -9.48
C ARG A 472 32.41 -15.90 -8.85
N ILE A 473 32.42 -15.76 -7.53
CA ILE A 473 33.64 -15.56 -6.76
C ILE A 473 33.80 -16.75 -5.82
N THR A 474 34.92 -17.46 -5.93
CA THR A 474 35.29 -18.60 -5.08
C THR A 474 36.47 -18.25 -4.19
N ASP A 475 36.88 -19.18 -3.31
CA ASP A 475 38.03 -19.02 -2.41
C ASP A 475 37.90 -17.85 -1.43
N LEU A 476 36.67 -17.48 -1.07
CA LEU A 476 36.37 -16.47 -0.08
C LEU A 476 36.46 -17.05 1.34
N THR A 477 36.83 -16.22 2.30
CA THR A 477 36.45 -16.46 3.69
C THR A 477 34.93 -16.28 3.86
N GLU A 478 34.38 -16.84 4.93
CA GLU A 478 32.95 -16.72 5.22
C GLU A 478 32.51 -15.26 5.36
N ARG A 479 33.32 -14.45 6.03
CA ARG A 479 33.06 -13.02 6.23
C ARG A 479 33.15 -12.21 4.94
N GLU A 480 34.09 -12.52 4.05
CA GLU A 480 34.16 -11.86 2.73
C GLU A 480 32.93 -12.19 1.90
N ALA A 481 32.47 -13.45 1.93
CA ALA A 481 31.26 -13.84 1.26
C ALA A 481 30.02 -13.14 1.85
N ASP A 482 29.91 -13.03 3.18
CA ASP A 482 28.84 -12.27 3.85
C ASP A 482 28.85 -10.79 3.45
N LEU A 483 30.03 -10.17 3.43
CA LEU A 483 30.19 -8.77 3.05
C LEU A 483 29.80 -8.54 1.60
N ILE A 484 30.28 -9.37 0.67
CA ILE A 484 29.95 -9.25 -0.76
C ILE A 484 28.45 -9.45 -0.98
N GLU A 485 27.86 -10.44 -0.33
CA GLU A 485 26.43 -10.76 -0.43
C GLU A 485 25.53 -9.57 -0.11
N HIS A 486 25.90 -8.78 0.90
CA HIS A 486 25.06 -7.67 1.38
C HIS A 486 25.49 -6.31 0.83
N PHE A 487 26.78 -6.11 0.57
CA PHE A 487 27.32 -4.82 0.14
C PHE A 487 27.18 -4.57 -1.36
N VAL A 488 27.37 -5.59 -2.20
CA VAL A 488 27.32 -5.40 -3.67
C VAL A 488 25.94 -4.97 -4.15
N PRO A 489 24.81 -5.55 -3.70
CA PRO A 489 23.48 -5.05 -4.06
C PRO A 489 23.28 -3.59 -3.68
N VAL A 490 23.67 -3.20 -2.46
CA VAL A 490 23.60 -1.81 -1.98
C VAL A 490 24.43 -0.89 -2.87
N ALA A 491 25.63 -1.31 -3.28
CA ALA A 491 26.47 -0.51 -4.15
C ALA A 491 25.87 -0.32 -5.56
N VAL A 492 25.17 -1.34 -6.07
CA VAL A 492 24.47 -1.26 -7.35
C VAL A 492 23.24 -0.35 -7.27
N ASP A 493 22.48 -0.43 -6.18
CA ASP A 493 21.26 0.35 -5.98
C ASP A 493 21.55 1.84 -5.73
N GLU A 494 22.58 2.17 -4.93
CA GLU A 494 23.02 3.56 -4.72
C GLU A 494 23.56 4.19 -6.03
N ALA A 495 24.28 3.39 -6.82
CA ALA A 495 24.86 3.79 -8.10
C ALA A 495 25.64 5.13 -8.03
N GLY A 496 25.75 5.86 -9.15
CA GLY A 496 26.13 7.28 -9.12
C GLY A 496 27.56 7.60 -8.66
N GLY A 497 28.44 6.61 -8.56
CA GLY A 497 29.80 6.74 -8.05
C GLY A 497 30.00 6.23 -6.62
N PHE A 498 28.95 5.78 -5.92
CA PHE A 498 29.08 5.12 -4.63
C PHE A 498 29.94 3.86 -4.75
N ALA A 499 30.83 3.61 -3.79
CA ALA A 499 31.80 2.51 -3.82
C ALA A 499 32.58 2.43 -5.17
N ASN A 500 32.86 3.57 -5.80
CA ASN A 500 33.46 3.68 -7.14
C ASN A 500 32.65 2.99 -8.27
N PHE A 501 31.43 2.57 -8.01
CA PHE A 501 30.55 1.94 -8.98
C PHE A 501 29.93 2.97 -9.92
N ARG A 502 29.88 2.63 -11.21
CA ARG A 502 29.12 3.39 -12.21
C ARG A 502 28.30 2.43 -13.04
N GLU A 503 26.99 2.65 -13.04
CA GLU A 503 26.00 1.77 -13.64
C GLU A 503 26.08 1.71 -15.16
N THR A 504 26.60 2.76 -15.81
CA THR A 504 26.62 2.86 -17.29
C THR A 504 27.89 2.26 -17.90
N ALA A 505 27.71 1.40 -18.91
CA ALA A 505 28.81 0.91 -19.75
C ALA A 505 29.48 2.07 -20.49
N THR A 506 30.79 1.99 -20.72
CA THR A 506 31.48 2.92 -21.62
C THR A 506 31.82 2.23 -22.92
N LYS A 507 32.38 3.00 -23.86
CA LYS A 507 32.93 2.46 -25.10
C LYS A 507 33.98 1.36 -24.87
N THR A 508 34.67 1.41 -23.73
CA THR A 508 35.80 0.53 -23.41
C THR A 508 35.53 -0.44 -22.26
N ASN A 509 34.50 -0.22 -21.44
CA ASN A 509 34.23 -1.05 -20.26
C ASN A 509 32.78 -1.56 -20.33
N SER A 510 32.65 -2.87 -20.20
CA SER A 510 31.36 -3.57 -20.08
C SER A 510 30.72 -3.37 -18.72
N LEU A 511 29.49 -3.86 -18.52
CA LEU A 511 28.84 -3.85 -17.20
C LEU A 511 29.60 -4.74 -16.20
N ILE A 512 30.18 -5.85 -16.66
CA ILE A 512 31.03 -6.71 -15.84
C ILE A 512 32.30 -5.99 -15.39
N ASP A 513 32.94 -5.22 -16.28
CA ASP A 513 34.12 -4.44 -15.92
C ASP A 513 33.78 -3.37 -14.88
N ARG A 514 32.60 -2.74 -14.99
CA ARG A 514 32.11 -1.80 -13.98
C ARG A 514 31.85 -2.46 -12.64
N LEU A 515 31.22 -3.63 -12.65
CA LEU A 515 30.91 -4.38 -11.43
C LEU A 515 32.19 -4.79 -10.70
N LYS A 516 33.22 -5.25 -11.43
CA LYS A 516 34.53 -5.60 -10.84
C LYS A 516 35.23 -4.41 -10.19
N THR A 517 34.93 -3.17 -10.59
CA THR A 517 35.54 -1.96 -10.00
C THR A 517 34.89 -1.49 -8.71
N ILE A 518 33.84 -2.17 -8.21
CA ILE A 518 33.25 -1.84 -6.91
C ILE A 518 34.34 -1.94 -5.83
N GLU A 519 34.49 -0.87 -5.07
CA GLU A 519 35.34 -0.83 -3.87
C GLU A 519 34.53 -1.34 -2.68
N VAL A 520 34.83 -2.58 -2.27
CA VAL A 520 34.23 -3.22 -1.11
C VAL A 520 35.09 -2.87 0.11
N PRO A 521 34.51 -2.58 1.30
CA PRO A 521 35.27 -2.38 2.52
C PRO A 521 36.22 -3.57 2.78
N ASP A 522 37.36 -3.30 3.42
CA ASP A 522 38.13 -4.39 4.00
C ASP A 522 37.28 -5.07 5.09
N VAL A 523 37.14 -6.40 4.98
CA VAL A 523 36.32 -7.20 5.88
C VAL A 523 36.80 -7.10 7.32
N ASP A 524 38.11 -6.94 7.53
CA ASP A 524 38.68 -6.83 8.88
C ASP A 524 38.38 -5.46 9.51
N ASP A 525 38.17 -4.40 8.70
CA ASP A 525 37.80 -3.07 9.18
C ASP A 525 36.34 -2.99 9.63
N VAL A 526 35.46 -3.82 9.06
CA VAL A 526 34.01 -3.76 9.29
C VAL A 526 33.41 -5.04 9.90
N ALA A 527 34.24 -6.00 10.31
CA ALA A 527 33.80 -7.32 10.75
C ALA A 527 32.74 -7.27 11.86
N ASP A 528 32.98 -6.49 12.92
CA ASP A 528 32.08 -6.39 14.07
C ASP A 528 30.75 -5.72 13.68
N ASP A 529 30.79 -4.69 12.82
CA ASP A 529 29.61 -3.98 12.35
C ASP A 529 28.76 -4.83 11.39
N LEU A 530 29.42 -5.58 10.51
CA LEU A 530 28.78 -6.56 9.65
C LEU A 530 28.11 -7.67 10.46
N GLU A 531 28.78 -8.20 11.49
CA GLU A 531 28.20 -9.22 12.38
C GLU A 531 26.94 -8.70 13.10
N ASN A 532 26.97 -7.45 13.58
CA ASN A 532 25.81 -6.79 14.19
C ASN A 532 24.64 -6.60 13.21
N TYR A 533 24.96 -6.23 11.96
CA TYR A 533 23.96 -6.12 10.89
C TYR A 533 23.32 -7.48 10.59
N LEU A 534 24.12 -8.52 10.38
CA LEU A 534 23.64 -9.87 10.06
C LEU A 534 22.76 -10.43 11.19
N ALA A 535 23.18 -10.26 12.46
CA ALA A 535 22.37 -10.66 13.60
C ALA A 535 21.04 -9.87 13.71
N THR A 536 21.02 -8.61 13.25
CA THR A 536 19.79 -7.82 13.19
C THR A 536 18.88 -8.30 12.05
N LYS A 537 19.46 -8.60 10.89
CA LYS A 537 18.76 -9.16 9.73
C LYS A 537 18.14 -10.51 10.04
N GLU A 538 18.87 -11.43 10.66
CA GLU A 538 18.36 -12.75 11.09
C GLU A 538 17.14 -12.61 12.03
N ARG A 539 17.22 -11.72 13.03
CA ARG A 539 16.07 -11.43 13.93
C ARG A 539 14.88 -10.84 13.18
N ALA A 540 15.12 -10.06 12.15
CA ALA A 540 14.06 -9.50 11.32
C ALA A 540 13.37 -10.60 10.50
N GLU A 541 14.13 -11.53 9.92
CA GLU A 541 13.62 -12.70 9.19
C GLU A 541 12.82 -13.64 10.10
N GLU A 542 13.30 -13.90 11.33
CA GLU A 542 12.54 -14.67 12.33
C GLU A 542 11.20 -14.01 12.68
N LEU A 543 11.18 -12.67 12.79
CA LEU A 543 9.95 -11.92 13.05
C LEU A 543 9.01 -11.94 11.84
N ASP A 544 9.53 -11.84 10.62
CA ASP A 544 8.76 -11.90 9.39
C ASP A 544 8.08 -13.28 9.25
N ALA A 545 8.82 -14.38 9.45
CA ALA A 545 8.26 -15.73 9.44
C ALA A 545 7.17 -15.92 10.51
N LYS A 546 7.38 -15.35 11.71
CA LYS A 546 6.37 -15.39 12.78
C LYS A 546 5.11 -14.59 12.44
N ILE A 547 5.28 -13.43 11.80
CA ILE A 547 4.17 -12.60 11.35
C ILE A 547 3.36 -13.36 10.30
N GLU A 548 4.01 -13.93 9.31
CA GLU A 548 3.38 -14.73 8.25
C GLU A 548 2.59 -15.92 8.83
N GLN A 549 3.19 -16.68 9.76
CA GLN A 549 2.49 -17.76 10.44
C GLN A 549 1.26 -17.27 11.23
N THR A 550 1.35 -16.10 11.86
CA THR A 550 0.24 -15.54 12.64
C THR A 550 -0.88 -15.06 11.73
N ASP A 551 -0.55 -14.41 10.62
CA ASP A 551 -1.51 -13.94 9.63
C ASP A 551 -2.23 -15.14 8.98
N ALA A 552 -1.51 -16.21 8.62
CA ALA A 552 -2.11 -17.45 8.10
C ALA A 552 -3.07 -18.13 9.10
N LEU A 553 -2.73 -18.13 10.39
CA LEU A 553 -3.62 -18.66 11.44
C LEU A 553 -4.87 -17.79 11.63
N ILE A 554 -4.75 -16.46 11.47
CA ILE A 554 -5.91 -15.56 11.47
C ILE A 554 -6.81 -15.89 10.28
N ASP A 555 -6.25 -16.08 9.08
CA ASP A 555 -7.01 -16.45 7.89
C ASP A 555 -7.73 -17.78 8.06
N GLU A 556 -7.07 -18.82 8.58
CA GLU A 556 -7.71 -20.13 8.88
C GLU A 556 -8.94 -19.99 9.79
N ILE A 557 -8.80 -19.21 10.88
CA ILE A 557 -9.92 -18.92 11.79
C ILE A 557 -11.03 -18.15 11.08
N VAL A 558 -10.66 -17.19 10.23
CA VAL A 558 -11.63 -16.38 9.51
C VAL A 558 -12.38 -17.22 8.47
N TYR A 559 -11.71 -18.09 7.71
CA TYR A 559 -12.36 -19.03 6.79
C TYR A 559 -13.40 -19.90 7.51
N GLU A 560 -13.05 -20.43 8.68
CA GLU A 560 -13.97 -21.19 9.52
C GLU A 560 -15.15 -20.35 10.02
N LEU A 561 -14.91 -19.09 10.41
CA LEU A 561 -15.97 -18.16 10.81
C LEU A 561 -16.93 -17.82 9.66
N TYR A 562 -16.47 -17.81 8.42
CA TYR A 562 -17.32 -17.67 7.23
C TYR A 562 -17.93 -19.00 6.77
N GLY A 563 -17.52 -20.14 7.34
CA GLY A 563 -18.00 -21.46 6.96
C GLY A 563 -17.57 -21.87 5.55
N LEU A 564 -16.41 -21.40 5.09
CA LEU A 564 -15.92 -21.68 3.74
C LEU A 564 -15.46 -23.13 3.59
N THR A 565 -15.73 -23.71 2.42
CA THR A 565 -15.21 -25.00 1.98
C THR A 565 -13.78 -24.88 1.44
N ASP A 566 -13.04 -26.00 1.36
CA ASP A 566 -11.68 -26.02 0.79
C ASP A 566 -11.64 -25.43 -0.65
N GLU A 567 -12.68 -25.69 -1.46
CA GLU A 567 -12.81 -25.15 -2.82
C GLU A 567 -13.02 -23.63 -2.82
N GLU A 568 -13.82 -23.11 -1.88
CA GLU A 568 -14.02 -21.65 -1.73
C GLU A 568 -12.79 -20.95 -1.17
N ILE A 569 -12.02 -21.62 -0.30
CA ILE A 569 -10.74 -21.11 0.21
C ILE A 569 -9.73 -20.98 -0.94
N GLU A 570 -9.62 -22.00 -1.80
CA GLU A 570 -8.75 -21.94 -2.98
C GLU A 570 -9.11 -20.76 -3.90
N ILE A 571 -10.41 -20.53 -4.14
CA ILE A 571 -10.90 -19.37 -4.91
C ILE A 571 -10.48 -18.04 -4.26
N VAL A 572 -10.62 -17.92 -2.94
CA VAL A 572 -10.22 -16.70 -2.21
C VAL A 572 -8.72 -16.49 -2.31
N GLU A 573 -7.91 -17.53 -2.12
CA GLU A 573 -6.46 -17.45 -2.13
C GLU A 573 -5.91 -17.13 -3.52
N GLU A 574 -6.45 -17.74 -4.58
CA GLU A 574 -6.09 -17.42 -5.96
C GLU A 574 -6.37 -15.95 -6.28
N ALA A 575 -7.55 -15.44 -5.89
CA ALA A 575 -7.96 -14.06 -6.18
C ALA A 575 -7.15 -12.97 -5.44
N VAL A 576 -6.50 -13.31 -4.32
CA VAL A 576 -5.70 -12.37 -3.52
C VAL A 576 -4.19 -12.53 -3.68
N SER A 577 -3.73 -13.61 -4.34
CA SER A 577 -2.30 -13.90 -4.53
C SER A 577 -1.64 -13.08 -5.66
N ASP A 578 -2.45 -12.49 -6.55
CA ASP A 578 -2.03 -11.55 -7.59
C ASP A 578 -1.96 -10.09 -7.07
#